data_AF-A0A7Y1XZX6-F1
#
_entry.id   AF-A0A7Y1XZX6-F1
#
_cell.length_a   1.000
_cell.length_b   1.000
_cell.length_c   1.000
_cell.angle_alpha   90.00
_cell.angle_beta   90.00
_cell.angle_gamma   90.00
#
_symmetry.space_group_name_H-M   'P 1'
#
loop_
_entity.id
_entity.type
_entity.pdbx_description
1 polymer ?
#
loop_
_entity_poly.entity_id
_entity_poly.type
_entity_poly.pdbx_seq_one_letter_code
_entity_poly.pdbx_strand_id
1 'polypeptide(L)'
;MMTNLTESIPSPSDQTVVWSPSMTVVWTLAIFCLFLFGQLLGFFLGVSFQDVSSEIYDAMFSGDEALLNRLSYEKDLFWPMALGGAVMGLISVAIAIRWKKGLTIKEYLHLNNVPWYVWGLWILITVIVTVGLELLASNFEDFQTPFLHELVSNSQNIPLLILSIGIVAPVFEEVLFRGFAYKGLER
;
A
#
# COMPACT_ATOMS: atom_id res chain seq x y z
N MET A 1 -52.62 -26.16 15.42
CA MET A 1 -51.21 -26.22 15.87
C MET A 1 -50.51 -25.05 15.21
N MET A 2 -50.56 -23.88 15.82
CA MET A 2 -49.98 -22.64 15.29
C MET A 2 -48.54 -22.54 15.79
N THR A 3 -47.58 -22.82 14.91
CA THR A 3 -46.16 -22.58 15.16
C THR A 3 -45.91 -21.09 15.17
N ASN A 4 -45.76 -20.53 16.37
CA ASN A 4 -45.27 -19.17 16.59
C ASN A 4 -43.85 -19.06 16.02
N LEU A 5 -43.73 -18.46 14.84
CA LEU A 5 -42.47 -17.93 14.32
C LEU A 5 -42.22 -16.58 14.99
N THR A 6 -41.75 -16.59 16.24
CA THR A 6 -41.05 -15.43 16.79
C THR A 6 -39.70 -15.36 16.09
N GLU A 7 -39.66 -14.65 14.97
CA GLU A 7 -38.41 -14.12 14.42
C GLU A 7 -37.70 -13.38 15.55
N SER A 8 -36.62 -13.95 16.06
CA SER A 8 -35.74 -13.28 16.99
C SER A 8 -35.16 -12.07 16.28
N ILE A 9 -35.68 -10.88 16.56
CA ILE A 9 -35.08 -9.61 16.15
C ILE A 9 -33.61 -9.66 16.60
N PRO A 10 -32.62 -9.58 15.69
CA PRO A 10 -31.22 -9.63 16.08
C PRO A 10 -30.94 -8.53 17.10
N SER A 11 -30.35 -8.92 18.22
CA SER A 11 -29.98 -8.05 19.32
C SER A 11 -29.11 -6.87 18.81
N PRO A 12 -29.33 -5.62 19.27
CA PRO A 12 -28.51 -4.45 18.91
C PRO A 12 -27.02 -4.55 19.33
N SER A 13 -26.60 -5.66 19.93
CA SER A 13 -25.26 -5.89 20.47
C SER A 13 -24.20 -6.27 19.44
N ASP A 14 -24.56 -6.52 18.18
CA ASP A 14 -23.60 -6.79 17.09
C ASP A 14 -23.10 -5.50 16.40
N GLN A 15 -23.07 -4.38 17.14
CA GLN A 15 -22.33 -3.20 16.70
C GLN A 15 -20.82 -3.52 16.74
N THR A 16 -20.31 -4.01 15.62
CA THR A 16 -18.88 -4.28 15.39
C THR A 16 -18.04 -3.16 15.96
N VAL A 17 -17.13 -3.45 16.90
CA VAL A 17 -16.37 -2.43 17.64
C VAL A 17 -15.29 -1.79 16.75
N VAL A 18 -15.71 -1.01 15.76
CA VAL A 18 -14.82 -0.25 14.85
C VAL A 18 -14.63 1.19 15.34
N TRP A 19 -13.66 1.89 14.77
CA TRP A 19 -13.47 3.32 15.00
C TRP A 19 -14.67 4.11 14.46
N SER A 20 -14.97 5.26 15.07
CA SER A 20 -15.96 6.18 14.50
C SER A 20 -15.42 6.77 13.19
N PRO A 21 -16.28 7.20 12.24
CA PRO A 21 -15.83 7.75 10.96
C PRO A 21 -14.76 8.84 11.10
N SER A 22 -14.94 9.78 12.03
CA SER A 22 -13.97 10.84 12.32
C SER A 22 -12.61 10.30 12.81
N MET A 23 -12.62 9.34 13.73
CA MET A 23 -11.40 8.73 14.25
C MET A 23 -10.70 7.88 13.19
N THR A 24 -11.46 7.24 12.30
CA THR A 24 -10.93 6.51 11.15
C THR A 24 -10.15 7.43 10.22
N VAL A 25 -10.67 8.62 9.92
CA VAL A 25 -9.96 9.63 9.12
C VAL A 25 -8.67 10.06 9.82
N VAL A 26 -8.73 10.39 11.11
CA VAL A 26 -7.55 10.80 11.89
C VAL A 26 -6.48 9.70 11.89
N TRP A 27 -6.87 8.45 12.13
CA TRP A 27 -5.95 7.31 12.10
C TRP A 27 -5.37 7.07 10.71
N THR A 28 -6.19 7.18 9.67
CA THR A 28 -5.74 7.02 8.27
C THR A 28 -4.68 8.07 7.95
N LEU A 29 -4.91 9.34 8.30
CA LEU A 29 -3.92 10.40 8.14
C LEU A 29 -2.64 10.14 8.95
N ALA A 30 -2.77 9.71 10.21
CA ALA A 30 -1.62 9.36 11.04
C ALA A 30 -0.80 8.20 10.43
N ILE A 31 -1.48 7.18 9.89
CA ILE A 31 -0.84 6.06 9.20
C ILE A 31 -0.14 6.53 7.93
N PHE A 32 -0.73 7.45 7.16
CA PHE A 32 -0.04 8.06 6.01
C PHE A 32 1.21 8.82 6.42
N CYS A 33 1.16 9.61 7.49
CA CYS A 33 2.35 10.29 8.01
C CYS A 33 3.46 9.29 8.40
N LEU A 34 3.10 8.19 9.05
CA LEU A 34 4.05 7.13 9.43
C LEU A 34 4.55 6.35 8.20
N PHE A 35 3.72 6.15 7.19
CA PHE A 35 4.13 5.56 5.91
C PHE A 35 5.17 6.45 5.22
N LEU A 36 4.95 7.77 5.14
CA LEU A 36 5.92 8.71 4.58
C LEU A 36 7.23 8.71 5.39
N PHE A 37 7.14 8.66 6.72
CA PHE A 37 8.30 8.51 7.57
C PHE A 37 9.07 7.20 7.29
N GLY A 38 8.35 6.10 7.09
CA GLY A 38 8.93 4.82 6.68
C GLY A 38 9.62 4.89 5.32
N GLN A 39 9.05 5.63 4.36
CA GLN A 39 9.69 5.86 3.06
C GLN A 39 11.01 6.63 3.21
N LEU A 40 11.01 7.71 4.00
CA LEU A 40 12.24 8.46 4.29
C LEU A 40 13.30 7.59 4.96
N LEU A 41 12.90 6.79 5.96
CA LEU A 41 13.82 5.87 6.63
C LEU A 41 14.39 4.84 5.65
N GLY A 42 13.54 4.24 4.80
CA GLY A 42 13.95 3.29 3.76
C GLY A 42 14.93 3.91 2.77
N PHE A 43 14.67 5.15 2.35
CA PHE A 43 15.56 5.92 1.49
C PHE A 43 16.93 6.14 2.16
N PHE A 44 16.96 6.63 3.40
CA PHE A 44 18.21 6.86 4.15
C PHE A 44 19.01 5.58 4.38
N LEU A 45 18.33 4.46 4.65
CA LEU A 45 18.98 3.16 4.74
C LEU A 45 19.58 2.75 3.39
N GLY A 46 18.83 2.91 2.30
CA GLY A 46 19.33 2.66 0.94
C GLY A 46 20.59 3.47 0.62
N VAL A 47 20.56 4.77 0.88
CA VAL A 47 21.70 5.68 0.71
C VAL A 47 22.90 5.24 1.55
N SER A 48 22.67 4.81 2.79
CA SER A 48 23.72 4.39 3.71
C SER A 48 24.34 3.05 3.31
N PHE A 49 23.53 2.08 2.87
CA PHE A 49 24.00 0.77 2.43
C PHE A 49 24.80 0.83 1.13
N GLN A 50 24.52 1.81 0.27
CA GLN A 50 25.19 1.96 -1.01
C GLN A 50 26.34 2.96 -0.99
N ASP A 51 26.62 3.56 0.18
CA ASP A 51 27.70 4.53 0.39
C ASP A 51 27.64 5.74 -0.57
N VAL A 52 26.42 6.22 -0.86
CA VAL A 52 26.17 7.35 -1.78
C VAL A 52 25.74 8.61 -1.05
N SER A 53 25.98 8.66 0.26
CA SER A 53 25.52 9.76 1.11
C SER A 53 26.07 11.12 0.68
N SER A 54 27.36 11.22 0.38
CA SER A 54 27.98 12.48 -0.07
C SER A 54 27.41 12.98 -1.40
N GLU A 55 27.29 12.10 -2.39
CA GLU A 55 26.73 12.42 -3.71
C GLU A 55 25.28 12.93 -3.61
N ILE A 56 24.48 12.26 -2.78
CA ILE A 56 23.09 12.63 -2.50
C ILE A 56 23.01 13.98 -1.78
N TYR A 57 23.86 14.23 -0.77
CA TYR A 57 23.88 15.51 -0.05
C TYR A 57 24.28 16.68 -0.97
N ASP A 58 25.30 16.49 -1.80
CA ASP A 58 25.75 17.51 -2.76
C ASP A 58 24.65 17.83 -3.78
N ALA A 59 23.96 16.80 -4.30
CA ALA A 59 22.85 16.97 -5.22
C ALA A 59 21.65 17.69 -4.57
N MET A 60 21.32 17.37 -3.31
CA MET A 60 20.26 18.08 -2.56
C MET A 60 20.61 19.55 -2.29
N PHE A 61 21.86 19.85 -1.92
CA PHE A 61 22.27 21.21 -1.59
C PHE A 61 22.45 22.11 -2.82
N SER A 62 22.88 21.52 -3.94
CA SER A 62 22.97 22.21 -5.23
C SER A 62 21.62 22.44 -5.90
N GLY A 63 20.57 21.72 -5.47
CA GLY A 63 19.25 21.74 -6.11
C GLY A 63 19.24 21.08 -7.49
N ASP A 64 20.22 20.22 -7.78
CA ASP A 64 20.31 19.50 -9.05
C ASP A 64 19.34 18.29 -9.04
N GLU A 65 18.09 18.56 -9.39
CA GLU A 65 17.03 17.55 -9.47
C GLU A 65 17.38 16.43 -10.47
N ALA A 66 18.10 16.75 -11.55
CA ALA A 66 18.49 15.76 -12.56
C ALA A 66 19.52 14.78 -11.99
N LEU A 67 20.50 15.28 -11.24
CA LEU A 67 21.47 14.45 -10.53
C LEU A 67 20.79 13.59 -9.45
N LEU A 68 19.85 14.15 -8.66
CA LEU A 68 19.10 13.41 -7.65
C LEU A 68 18.27 12.26 -8.26
N ASN A 69 17.56 12.52 -9.35
CA ASN A 69 16.79 11.49 -10.04
C ASN A 69 17.71 10.39 -10.59
N ARG A 70 18.79 10.78 -11.26
CA ARG A 70 19.78 9.85 -11.79
C ARG A 70 20.36 8.96 -10.69
N LEU A 71 20.80 9.54 -9.59
CA LEU A 71 21.32 8.79 -8.44
C LEU A 71 20.26 7.86 -7.87
N SER A 72 19.00 8.30 -7.77
CA SER A 72 17.91 7.47 -7.24
C SER A 72 17.65 6.22 -8.09
N TYR A 73 17.74 6.33 -9.41
CA TYR A 73 17.61 5.19 -10.33
C TYR A 73 18.86 4.31 -10.35
N GLU A 74 20.04 4.88 -10.56
CA GLU A 74 21.30 4.13 -10.69
C GLU A 74 21.65 3.38 -9.39
N LYS A 75 21.25 3.94 -8.25
CA LYS A 75 21.52 3.42 -6.90
C LYS A 75 20.29 2.76 -6.29
N ASP A 76 19.33 2.29 -7.09
CA ASP A 76 18.28 1.38 -6.62
C ASP A 76 17.49 1.87 -5.37
N LEU A 77 17.36 3.19 -5.16
CA LEU A 77 16.87 3.76 -3.90
C LEU A 77 15.35 3.63 -3.73
N PHE A 78 14.64 3.24 -4.80
CA PHE A 78 13.18 3.11 -4.81
C PHE A 78 12.65 1.89 -4.06
N TRP A 79 13.26 0.71 -4.20
CA TRP A 79 12.78 -0.48 -3.49
C TRP A 79 12.90 -0.38 -1.96
N PRO A 80 13.99 0.14 -1.35
CA PRO A 80 14.06 0.24 0.11
C PRO A 80 13.13 1.34 0.62
N MET A 81 12.95 2.44 -0.13
CA MET A 81 11.97 3.48 0.16
C MET A 81 10.55 2.91 0.16
N ALA A 82 10.13 2.24 -0.91
CA ALA A 82 8.80 1.65 -1.04
C ALA A 82 8.54 0.59 0.06
N LEU A 83 9.52 -0.29 0.30
CA LEU A 83 9.42 -1.33 1.32
C LEU A 83 9.33 -0.73 2.72
N GLY A 84 10.18 0.25 3.04
CA GLY A 84 10.20 0.92 4.34
C GLY A 84 8.86 1.59 4.65
N GLY A 85 8.29 2.30 3.67
CA GLY A 85 6.97 2.91 3.78
C GLY A 85 5.88 1.87 4.03
N ALA A 86 5.77 0.87 3.17
CA ALA A 86 4.69 -0.11 3.24
C ALA A 86 4.75 -0.96 4.53
N VAL A 87 5.96 -1.36 4.97
CA VAL A 87 6.14 -2.10 6.24
C VAL A 87 5.74 -1.22 7.44
N MET A 88 6.20 0.04 7.48
CA MET A 88 5.82 0.97 8.55
C MET A 88 4.32 1.22 8.57
N GLY A 89 3.70 1.39 7.39
CA GLY A 89 2.26 1.55 7.23
C GLY A 89 1.48 0.34 7.74
N LEU A 90 1.86 -0.88 7.35
CA LEU A 90 1.24 -2.13 7.80
C LEU A 90 1.33 -2.31 9.33
N ILE A 91 2.51 -2.03 9.91
CA ILE A 91 2.70 -2.07 11.36
C ILE A 91 1.77 -1.04 12.03
N SER A 92 1.67 0.16 11.47
CA SER A 92 0.83 1.24 12.00
C SER A 92 -0.66 0.87 11.97
N VAL A 93 -1.16 0.27 10.88
CA VAL A 93 -2.53 -0.26 10.81
C VAL A 93 -2.74 -1.33 11.88
N ALA A 94 -1.81 -2.28 12.01
CA ALA A 94 -1.91 -3.34 13.00
C ALA A 94 -1.96 -2.80 14.44
N ILE A 95 -1.18 -1.74 14.74
CA ILE A 95 -1.20 -1.05 16.05
C ILE A 95 -2.55 -0.35 16.25
N ALA A 96 -3.03 0.42 15.27
CA ALA A 96 -4.30 1.14 15.36
C ALA A 96 -5.49 0.19 15.59
N ILE A 97 -5.47 -0.99 14.98
CA ILE A 97 -6.46 -2.04 15.21
C ILE A 97 -6.30 -2.64 16.61
N ARG A 98 -5.08 -3.01 17.03
CA ARG A 98 -4.85 -3.61 18.36
C ARG A 98 -5.16 -2.68 19.52
N TRP A 99 -5.05 -1.37 19.34
CA TRP A 99 -5.45 -0.39 20.34
C TRP A 99 -6.97 -0.36 20.54
N LYS A 100 -7.75 -0.81 19.56
CA LYS A 100 -9.18 -1.04 19.72
C LYS A 100 -9.40 -2.41 20.39
N LYS A 101 -9.72 -2.40 21.68
CA LYS A 101 -10.03 -3.64 22.42
C LYS A 101 -11.28 -4.31 21.83
N GLY A 102 -11.23 -5.62 21.63
CA GLY A 102 -12.40 -6.46 21.36
C GLY A 102 -12.45 -7.16 20.00
N LEU A 103 -11.55 -6.85 19.06
CA LEU A 103 -11.46 -7.54 17.76
C LEU A 103 -10.03 -7.98 17.47
N THR A 104 -9.88 -9.17 16.89
CA THR A 104 -8.61 -9.60 16.30
C THR A 104 -8.37 -8.88 14.97
N ILE A 105 -7.11 -8.80 14.50
CA ILE A 105 -6.78 -8.19 13.20
C ILE A 105 -7.55 -8.86 12.07
N LYS A 106 -7.71 -10.18 12.14
CA LYS A 106 -8.43 -10.96 11.14
C LYS A 106 -9.92 -10.59 11.07
N GLU A 107 -10.55 -10.44 12.23
CA GLU A 107 -11.96 -10.02 12.34
C GLU A 107 -12.14 -8.57 11.87
N TYR A 108 -11.25 -7.66 12.29
CA TYR A 108 -11.32 -6.25 11.92
C TYR A 108 -11.21 -6.05 10.40
N LEU A 109 -10.21 -6.69 9.78
CA LEU A 109 -9.94 -6.57 8.34
C LEU A 109 -10.85 -7.46 7.49
N HIS A 110 -11.73 -8.27 8.10
CA HIS A 110 -12.55 -9.28 7.42
C HIS A 110 -11.74 -10.09 6.40
N LEU A 111 -10.59 -10.62 6.82
CA LEU A 111 -9.75 -11.50 6.01
C LEU A 111 -10.45 -12.87 5.86
N ASN A 112 -11.51 -12.86 5.07
CA ASN A 112 -12.28 -14.02 4.67
C ASN A 112 -11.51 -14.75 3.57
N ASN A 113 -11.56 -16.08 3.60
CA ASN A 113 -10.99 -16.87 2.53
C ASN A 113 -11.80 -16.64 1.25
N VAL A 114 -11.24 -15.87 0.34
CA VAL A 114 -11.77 -15.73 -1.02
C VAL A 114 -11.43 -17.02 -1.78
N PRO A 115 -12.41 -17.69 -2.40
CA PRO A 115 -12.15 -18.93 -3.10
C PRO A 115 -11.23 -18.69 -4.30
N TRP A 116 -10.35 -19.65 -4.61
CA TRP A 116 -9.28 -19.51 -5.59
C TRP A 116 -9.75 -19.13 -7.00
N TYR A 117 -10.96 -19.51 -7.39
CA TYR A 117 -11.51 -19.15 -8.71
C TYR A 117 -11.81 -17.64 -8.83
N VAL A 118 -12.15 -16.98 -7.72
CA VAL A 118 -12.35 -15.52 -7.69
C VAL A 118 -11.00 -14.81 -7.87
N TRP A 119 -9.94 -15.34 -7.26
CA TRP A 119 -8.58 -14.86 -7.52
C TRP A 119 -8.20 -14.99 -8.99
N GLY A 120 -8.43 -16.16 -9.59
CA GLY A 120 -8.16 -16.39 -11.01
C GLY A 120 -8.92 -15.43 -11.92
N LEU A 121 -10.20 -15.16 -11.62
CA LEU A 121 -11.01 -14.21 -12.35
C LEU A 121 -10.47 -12.78 -12.25
N TRP A 122 -10.14 -12.31 -11.04
CA TRP A 122 -9.60 -10.96 -10.85
C TRP A 122 -8.21 -10.79 -11.47
N ILE A 123 -7.35 -11.80 -11.38
CA ILE A 123 -6.05 -11.79 -12.08
C ILE A 123 -6.28 -11.69 -13.59
N LEU A 124 -7.21 -12.46 -14.15
CA LEU A 124 -7.54 -12.41 -15.57
C LEU A 124 -8.08 -11.03 -15.98
N ILE A 125 -8.99 -10.45 -15.19
CA ILE A 125 -9.52 -9.10 -15.43
C ILE A 125 -8.38 -8.08 -15.40
N THR A 126 -7.52 -8.11 -14.38
CA THR A 126 -6.36 -7.21 -14.29
C THR A 126 -5.46 -7.35 -15.50
N VAL A 127 -5.12 -8.57 -15.92
CA VAL A 127 -4.29 -8.79 -17.12
C VAL A 127 -4.96 -8.22 -18.37
N ILE A 128 -6.25 -8.48 -18.58
CA ILE A 128 -7.00 -7.96 -19.74
C ILE A 128 -7.02 -6.43 -19.73
N VAL A 129 -7.30 -5.82 -18.58
CA VAL A 129 -7.33 -4.36 -18.43
C VAL A 129 -5.94 -3.77 -18.66
N THR A 130 -4.89 -4.32 -18.03
CA THR A 130 -3.52 -3.85 -18.22
C THR A 130 -3.08 -3.94 -19.67
N VAL A 131 -3.30 -5.08 -20.34
CA VAL A 131 -2.97 -5.23 -21.77
C VAL A 131 -3.80 -4.27 -22.62
N GLY A 132 -5.08 -4.11 -22.33
CA GLY A 132 -5.94 -3.17 -23.05
C GLY A 132 -5.48 -1.71 -22.89
N LEU A 133 -5.08 -1.32 -21.69
CA LEU A 133 -4.52 0.01 -21.41
C LEU A 133 -3.17 0.21 -22.10
N GLU A 134 -2.29 -0.79 -22.09
CA GLU A 134 -0.99 -0.73 -22.76
C GLU A 134 -1.14 -0.59 -24.27
N LEU A 135 -2.05 -1.38 -24.88
CA LEU A 135 -2.39 -1.26 -26.29
C LEU A 135 -2.97 0.12 -26.61
N LEU A 136 -3.85 0.66 -25.76
CA LEU A 136 -4.37 2.00 -25.94
C LEU A 136 -3.24 3.04 -25.86
N ALA A 137 -2.43 2.98 -24.81
CA ALA A 137 -1.30 3.89 -24.55
C ALA A 137 -0.26 3.86 -25.67
N SER A 138 -0.04 2.72 -26.32
CA SER A 138 0.88 2.62 -27.46
C SER A 138 0.51 3.53 -28.64
N ASN A 139 -0.73 4.02 -28.71
CA ASN A 139 -1.19 4.97 -29.73
C ASN A 139 -0.94 6.44 -29.36
N PHE A 140 -0.45 6.73 -28.16
CA PHE A 140 -0.27 8.07 -27.63
C PHE A 140 1.11 8.21 -26.98
N GLU A 141 2.01 8.97 -27.63
CA GLU A 141 3.37 9.20 -27.13
C GLU A 141 3.39 9.82 -25.72
N ASP A 142 2.39 10.65 -25.38
CA ASP A 142 2.28 11.32 -24.08
C ASP A 142 2.01 10.37 -22.90
N PHE A 143 1.49 9.17 -23.14
CA PHE A 143 1.18 8.20 -22.06
C PHE A 143 2.35 7.29 -21.71
N GLN A 144 3.46 7.34 -22.45
CA GLN A 144 4.68 6.61 -22.10
C GLN A 144 5.42 7.35 -20.98
N THR A 145 5.03 7.10 -19.72
CA THR A 145 5.77 7.69 -18.60
C THR A 145 7.17 7.05 -18.52
N PRO A 146 8.26 7.83 -18.68
CA PRO A 146 9.62 7.28 -18.66
C PRO A 146 9.98 6.70 -17.29
N PHE A 147 9.28 7.11 -16.22
CA PHE A 147 9.52 6.67 -14.85
C PHE A 147 9.57 5.14 -14.71
N LEU A 148 8.55 4.41 -15.15
CA LEU A 148 8.50 2.96 -14.92
C LEU A 148 9.58 2.24 -15.74
N HIS A 149 9.81 2.70 -16.96
CA HIS A 149 10.86 2.16 -17.82
C HIS A 149 12.24 2.41 -17.21
N GLU A 150 12.55 3.64 -16.80
CA GLU A 150 13.80 4.02 -16.13
C GLU A 150 13.98 3.26 -14.81
N LEU A 151 12.92 3.11 -14.02
CA LEU A 151 12.95 2.39 -12.76
C LEU A 151 13.31 0.92 -12.96
N VAL A 152 12.70 0.25 -13.93
CA VAL A 152 12.96 -1.17 -14.20
C VAL A 152 14.29 -1.37 -14.92
N SER A 153 14.65 -0.49 -15.87
CA SER A 153 15.88 -0.63 -16.66
C SER A 153 17.14 -0.35 -15.86
N ASN A 154 17.08 0.53 -14.84
CA ASN A 154 18.23 0.88 -14.01
C ASN A 154 18.30 0.08 -12.71
N SER A 155 17.27 -0.72 -12.39
CA SER A 155 17.26 -1.46 -11.14
C SER A 155 18.22 -2.65 -11.18
N GLN A 156 19.14 -2.71 -10.22
CA GLN A 156 20.06 -3.83 -10.05
C GLN A 156 19.38 -5.00 -9.34
N ASN A 157 18.31 -4.73 -8.59
CA ASN A 157 17.59 -5.70 -7.76
C ASN A 157 16.09 -5.80 -8.11
N ILE A 158 15.80 -6.18 -9.37
CA ILE A 158 14.43 -6.38 -9.87
C ILE A 158 13.54 -7.22 -8.93
N PRO A 159 14.01 -8.34 -8.32
CA PRO A 159 13.16 -9.12 -7.40
C PRO A 159 12.69 -8.32 -6.17
N LEU A 160 13.55 -7.46 -5.61
CA LEU A 160 13.19 -6.60 -4.47
C LEU A 160 12.28 -5.46 -4.89
N LEU A 161 12.47 -4.91 -6.09
CA LEU A 161 11.57 -3.93 -6.68
C LEU A 161 10.16 -4.50 -6.86
N ILE A 162 10.04 -5.70 -7.45
CA ILE A 162 8.77 -6.41 -7.62
C ILE A 162 8.14 -6.72 -6.27
N LEU A 163 8.92 -7.21 -5.30
CA LEU A 163 8.42 -7.51 -3.97
C LEU A 163 7.86 -6.25 -3.30
N SER A 164 8.62 -5.16 -3.29
CA SER A 164 8.25 -3.93 -2.58
C SER A 164 7.06 -3.21 -3.25
N ILE A 165 7.17 -2.89 -4.53
CA ILE A 165 6.18 -2.09 -5.26
C ILE A 165 5.04 -2.96 -5.81
N GLY A 166 5.35 -4.15 -6.32
CA GLY A 166 4.36 -5.02 -6.95
C GLY A 166 3.54 -5.88 -5.99
N ILE A 167 4.03 -6.12 -4.76
CA ILE A 167 3.34 -6.99 -3.79
C ILE A 167 3.05 -6.25 -2.49
N VAL A 168 4.08 -5.76 -1.79
CA VAL A 168 3.92 -5.23 -0.42
C VAL A 168 3.13 -3.92 -0.42
N ALA A 169 3.36 -3.02 -1.37
CA ALA A 169 2.58 -1.78 -1.50
C ALA A 169 1.08 -2.06 -1.76
N PRO A 170 0.66 -2.87 -2.74
CA PRO A 170 -0.75 -3.25 -2.91
C PRO A 170 -1.37 -3.92 -1.69
N VAL A 171 -0.61 -4.76 -0.97
CA VAL A 171 -1.07 -5.37 0.29
C VAL A 171 -1.34 -4.29 1.34
N PHE A 172 -0.44 -3.31 1.48
CA PHE A 172 -0.66 -2.17 2.37
C PHE A 172 -1.89 -1.36 1.98
N GLU A 173 -2.05 -1.04 0.69
CA GLU A 173 -3.20 -0.29 0.18
C GLU A 173 -4.51 -1.02 0.47
N GLU A 174 -4.58 -2.33 0.22
CA GLU A 174 -5.78 -3.12 0.50
C GLU A 174 -6.10 -3.17 2.00
N VAL A 175 -5.08 -3.35 2.85
CA VAL A 175 -5.24 -3.35 4.31
C VAL A 175 -5.67 -1.99 4.84
N LEU A 176 -5.11 -0.89 4.32
CA LEU A 176 -5.44 0.45 4.75
C LEU A 176 -6.81 0.90 4.23
N PHE A 177 -7.04 0.83 2.92
CA PHE A 177 -8.25 1.40 2.31
C PHE A 177 -9.46 0.49 2.48
N ARG A 178 -9.37 -0.77 2.05
CA ARG A 178 -10.52 -1.68 2.12
C ARG A 178 -10.70 -2.25 3.51
N GLY A 179 -9.60 -2.58 4.17
CA GLY A 179 -9.62 -3.14 5.51
C GLY A 179 -9.96 -2.09 6.57
N PHE A 180 -9.13 -1.06 6.70
CA PHE A 180 -9.25 -0.10 7.80
C PHE A 180 -10.22 1.05 7.53
N ALA A 181 -10.00 1.80 6.45
CA ALA A 181 -10.73 3.04 6.16
C ALA A 181 -12.19 2.77 5.80
N TYR A 182 -12.45 1.88 4.83
CA TYR A 182 -13.80 1.54 4.40
C TYR A 182 -14.66 1.06 5.57
N LYS A 183 -14.15 0.14 6.40
CA LYS A 183 -14.92 -0.39 7.55
C LYS A 183 -15.19 0.65 8.63
N GLY A 184 -14.29 1.60 8.83
CA GLY A 184 -14.50 2.69 9.76
C GLY A 184 -15.45 3.78 9.23
N LEU A 185 -15.69 3.84 7.91
CA LEU A 185 -16.53 4.85 7.24
C LEU A 185 -17.91 4.35 6.80
N GLU A 186 -18.12 3.03 6.69
CA GLU A 186 -19.38 2.40 6.24
C GLU A 186 -20.59 2.63 7.19
N ARG A 187 -20.39 3.29 8.33
CA ARG A 187 -21.43 3.61 9.33
C ARG A 187 -22.14 4.92 9.04
#